data_AF-A0A7W7D8I6-F1
#
_entry.id   AF-A0A7W7D8I6-F1
#
_cell.length_a   1.000
_cell.length_b   1.000
_cell.length_c   1.000
_cell.angle_alpha   90.00
_cell.angle_beta   90.00
_cell.angle_gamma   90.00
#
_symmetry.space_group_name_H-M   'P 1'
#
loop_
_entity.id
_entity.type
_entity.pdbx_description
1 polymer ?
#
loop_
_entity_poly.entity_id
_entity_poly.type
_entity_poly.pdbx_seq_one_letter_code
_entity_poly.pdbx_strand_id
1 'polypeptide(L)' 'MIDRIVLNGRQVLRIRQYGVLVAYARSVAEVAEHVALEDLVEVVSLPSR' A
#
# COMPACT_ATOMS: atom_id res chain seq x y z
N MET A 1 -0.78 4.71 -6.16
CA MET A 1 -0.04 3.45 -6.42
C MET A 1 0.31 2.81 -5.09
N ILE A 2 0.00 1.53 -4.94
CA ILE A 2 0.39 0.74 -3.77
C ILE A 2 1.26 -0.42 -4.24
N ASP A 3 2.42 -0.60 -3.62
CA ASP A 3 3.33 -1.71 -3.93
C ASP A 3 3.88 -2.36 -2.67
N ARG A 4 4.15 -3.67 -2.72
CA ARG A 4 4.71 -4.42 -1.60
C ARG A 4 6.23 -4.27 -1.59
N ILE A 5 6.80 -3.87 -0.45
CA ILE A 5 8.24 -3.73 -0.24
C ILE A 5 8.68 -4.39 1.07
N VAL A 6 10.00 -4.50 1.27
CA VAL A 6 10.60 -4.94 2.55
C VAL A 6 11.29 -3.75 3.22
N LEU A 7 10.90 -3.43 4.44
CA LEU A 7 11.56 -2.46 5.31
C LEU A 7 11.97 -3.13 6.62
N ASN A 8 13.24 -3.00 7.01
CA ASN A 8 13.77 -3.61 8.23
C ASN A 8 13.43 -5.12 8.35
N GLY A 9 13.48 -5.85 7.22
CA GLY A 9 13.15 -7.27 7.16
C GLY A 9 11.65 -7.61 7.23
N ARG A 10 10.75 -6.61 7.23
CA ARG A 10 9.29 -6.81 7.28
C ARG A 10 8.64 -6.39 5.97
N GLN A 11 7.70 -7.20 5.48
CA GLN A 11 6.87 -6.83 4.33
C GLN A 11 5.83 -5.78 4.72
N VAL A 12 5.75 -4.72 3.92
CA VAL A 12 4.78 -3.63 4.06
C VAL A 12 4.26 -3.19 2.69
N LEU A 13 3.16 -2.46 2.70
CA LEU A 13 2.57 -1.74 1.58
C LEU A 13 3.12 -0.32 1.57
N ARG A 14 3.78 0.08 0.49
CA ARG A 14 4.18 1.47 0.24
C ARG A 14 3.05 2.18 -0.49
N ILE A 15 2.64 3.33 0.02
CA ILE A 15 1.55 4.13 -0.54
C ILE A 15 2.13 5.38 -1.19
N ARG A 16 1.87 5.56 -2.49
CA ARG A 16 2.24 6.78 -3.22
C ARG A 16 1.03 7.43 -3.87
N GLN A 17 0.91 8.74 -3.69
CA GLN A 17 -0.13 9.56 -4.31
C GLN A 17 0.55 10.66 -5.12
N TYR A 18 0.17 10.80 -6.40
CA TYR A 18 0.78 11.74 -7.35
C TYR A 18 2.33 11.66 -7.39
N GLY A 19 2.88 10.45 -7.26
CA GLY A 19 4.33 10.21 -7.24
C GLY A 19 5.02 10.44 -5.89
N VAL A 20 4.34 11.04 -4.92
CA VAL A 20 4.86 11.34 -3.57
C VAL A 20 4.56 10.19 -2.62
N LEU A 21 5.53 9.84 -1.76
CA LEU A 21 5.32 8.85 -0.69
C LEU A 21 4.39 9.45 0.37
N VAL A 22 3.31 8.76 0.68
CA VAL A 22 2.33 9.17 1.70
C VAL A 22 2.59 8.44 3.00
N ALA A 23 2.64 7.10 2.95
CA ALA A 23 2.79 6.27 4.15
C ALA A 23 3.26 4.85 3.80
N TYR A 24 3.60 4.10 4.86
CA TYR A 24 3.78 2.65 4.83
C TYR A 24 2.70 2.01 5.71
N ALA A 25 2.09 0.95 5.22
CA ALA A 25 1.02 0.23 5.91
C ALA A 25 1.30 -1.27 5.92
N ARG A 26 0.85 -1.98 6.96
CA ARG A 26 0.98 -3.44 7.06
C ARG A 26 -0.26 -4.18 6.55
N SER A 27 -1.36 -3.47 6.38
CA SER A 27 -2.63 -4.03 5.94
C SER A 27 -3.41 -3.05 5.08
N VAL A 28 -4.40 -3.56 4.36
CA VAL A 28 -5.34 -2.71 3.60
C VAL A 28 -6.17 -1.81 4.51
N ALA A 29 -6.47 -2.25 5.75
CA ALA A 29 -7.16 -1.42 6.72
C ALA A 29 -6.33 -0.18 7.09
N GLU A 30 -5.02 -0.36 7.35
CA GLU A 30 -4.10 0.75 7.59
C GLU A 30 -3.93 1.66 6.35
N VAL A 31 -4.06 1.13 5.12
CA VAL A 31 -4.06 1.95 3.90
C VAL A 31 -5.27 2.90 3.87
N ALA A 32 -6.45 2.42 4.26
CA ALA A 32 -7.70 3.18 4.22
C ALA A 32 -7.69 4.40 5.18
N GLU A 33 -6.79 4.40 6.17
CA GLU A 33 -6.57 5.56 7.05
C GLU A 33 -5.80 6.70 6.37
N HIS A 34 -5.10 6.41 5.26
CA HIS A 34 -4.22 7.37 4.59
C HIS A 34 -4.73 7.84 3.22
N VAL A 35 -5.57 7.05 2.55
CA VAL A 35 -6.09 7.36 1.21
C VAL A 35 -7.54 6.92 1.07
N ALA A 36 -8.30 7.68 0.28
CA ALA A 36 -9.62 7.28 -0.20
C ALA A 36 -9.48 6.02 -1.06
N LEU A 37 -10.15 4.94 -0.67
CA LEU A 37 -10.07 3.66 -1.38
C LEU A 37 -10.78 3.73 -2.74
N GLU A 38 -11.77 4.61 -2.88
CA GLU A 38 -12.50 4.89 -4.11
C GLU A 38 -11.61 5.47 -5.23
N ASP A 39 -10.55 6.19 -4.87
CA ASP A 39 -9.58 6.76 -5.81
C ASP A 39 -8.50 5.74 -6.20
N LEU A 40 -8.55 4.55 -5.64
CA LEU A 40 -7.55 3.51 -5.78
C LEU A 40 -7.89 2.60 -6.96
N VAL A 41 -7.35 2.94 -8.13
CA VAL A 41 -7.70 2.28 -9.40
C VAL A 41 -7.16 0.84 -9.51
N GLU A 42 -6.15 0.45 -8.72
CA GLU A 42 -5.67 -0.94 -8.73
C GLU A 42 -5.00 -1.37 -7.41
N VAL A 43 -5.53 -2.45 -6.82
CA VAL A 43 -4.87 -3.24 -5.76
C VAL A 43 -4.84 -4.69 -6.22
N VAL A 44 -3.73 -5.10 -6.83
CA VAL A 44 -3.47 -6.53 -7.07
C VAL A 44 -2.49 -7.05 -6.02
N SER A 45 -3.00 -7.78 -5.04
CA SER A 45 -2.20 -8.75 -4.29
C SER A 45 -2.47 -10.13 -4.85
N LEU A 46 -1.54 -10.62 -5.68
CA LEU A 46 -1.50 -12.00 -6.19
C LEU A 46 -0.54 -12.85 -5.33
N PRO A 47 -0.74 -14.17 -5.29
CA PRO A 47 -1.32 -14.85 -4.12
C PRO A 47 -0.29 -15.26 -3.07
N SER A 48 -0.75 -15.52 -1.86
CA SER A 48 -0.04 -16.38 -0.91
C SER A 48 -0.33 -17.86 -1.23
N ARG A 49 0.20 -18.35 -2.35
CA ARG A 49 0.69 -19.72 -2.57
C ARG A 49 1.41 -19.82 -3.90
#